data_AF-A0A1V9RIB3-F1
#
_entry.id   AF-A0A1V9RIB3-F1
#
_cell.length_a   1.000
_cell.length_b   1.000
_cell.length_c   1.000
_cell.angle_alpha   90.00
_cell.angle_beta   90.00
_cell.angle_gamma   90.00
#
_symmetry.space_group_name_H-M   'P 1'
#
loop_
_entity.id
_entity.type
_entity.pdbx_description
1 polymer ?
#
loop_
_entity_poly.entity_id
_entity_poly.type
_entity_poly.pdbx_seq_one_letter_code
_entity_poly.pdbx_strand_id
1 'polypeptide(L)'
;KASVNYTNADEEAQKAYDAAVEAANAIVAKEGANADSATVQAALEQVKAAKVTLDGDSNLANAKQAAQDAIDKLNNLNEAQKAAAKAAIEQASSLAEVSTASDKATNLDSSMGDLKKASIDSESIKNNVEYVNASADKQKAFDDAMKAASDVLNGKQADYKTVLDLIISLSNAKDNLDGAKKFNNSKQVAKVVIDNLANLNDAQKVTAKKEIDSATQENAITTAVNKAKNLDDLMIKLHAAIEVAAQTRVTVRYLNASPELREAYDKVVKLSKEVVTKNGNDANANDIQLLLQALETAQNALNGKEIVTPDSSQNNQTDSNSDSKLENKTANPSKATATAKNKVSTSEKLPQTGDTSDNNVSIIGATLASIAGLFGLGSLYKKKEDK
;
A
#
# COMPACT_ATOMS: atom_id res chain seq x y z
N LYS A 1 56.07 33.90 -30.51
CA LYS A 1 55.34 34.18 -29.26
C LYS A 1 53.86 33.74 -29.30
N ALA A 2 53.13 33.80 -30.43
CA ALA A 2 51.74 33.31 -30.48
C ALA A 2 51.58 31.79 -30.68
N SER A 3 52.66 31.04 -30.87
CA SER A 3 52.64 29.60 -31.07
C SER A 3 52.40 28.84 -29.77
N VAL A 4 51.71 27.70 -29.84
CA VAL A 4 51.53 26.74 -28.72
C VAL A 4 52.85 26.44 -28.02
N ASN A 5 53.91 26.17 -28.80
CA ASN A 5 55.23 25.88 -28.26
C ASN A 5 55.84 27.02 -27.43
N TYR A 6 55.42 28.27 -27.63
CA TYR A 6 55.86 29.39 -26.80
C TYR A 6 54.89 29.65 -25.65
N THR A 7 53.59 29.69 -25.92
CA THR A 7 52.57 30.09 -24.93
C THR A 7 52.43 29.09 -23.79
N ASN A 8 52.76 27.83 -24.03
CA ASN A 8 52.73 26.77 -23.01
C ASN A 8 54.14 26.35 -22.56
N ALA A 9 55.19 27.03 -23.03
CA ALA A 9 56.55 26.74 -22.59
C ALA A 9 56.76 27.18 -21.15
N ASP A 10 57.76 26.60 -20.50
CA ASP A 10 58.18 27.01 -19.17
C ASP A 10 58.60 28.49 -19.16
N GLU A 11 58.33 29.18 -18.05
CA GLU A 11 58.65 30.61 -17.94
C GLU A 11 60.12 30.91 -18.22
N GLU A 12 61.03 30.03 -17.82
CA GLU A 12 62.46 30.18 -18.04
C GLU A 12 62.80 30.09 -19.53
N ALA A 13 62.22 29.13 -20.27
CA ALA A 13 62.40 28.98 -21.70
C ALA A 13 61.81 30.18 -22.48
N GLN A 14 60.65 30.70 -22.06
CA GLN A 14 60.08 31.92 -22.62
C GLN A 14 60.99 33.12 -22.41
N LYS A 15 61.49 33.33 -21.17
CA LYS A 15 62.41 34.43 -20.84
C LYS A 15 63.72 34.33 -21.63
N ALA A 16 64.28 33.13 -21.77
CA ALA A 16 65.50 32.91 -22.56
C ALA A 16 65.29 33.25 -24.04
N TYR A 17 64.17 32.80 -24.64
CA TYR A 17 63.82 33.16 -26.02
C TYR A 17 63.63 34.67 -26.18
N ASP A 18 62.92 35.30 -25.24
CA ASP A 18 62.65 36.73 -25.27
C ASP A 18 63.91 37.57 -25.16
N ALA A 19 64.82 37.21 -24.25
CA ALA A 19 66.12 37.88 -24.11
C ALA A 19 66.99 37.72 -25.36
N ALA A 20 67.03 36.52 -25.96
CA ALA A 20 67.78 36.29 -27.21
C ALA A 20 67.23 37.12 -28.38
N VAL A 21 65.90 37.22 -28.49
CA VAL A 21 65.23 38.06 -29.51
C VAL A 21 65.47 39.54 -29.26
N GLU A 22 65.44 40.00 -28.02
CA GLU A 22 65.75 41.38 -27.65
C GLU A 22 67.20 41.74 -28.01
N ALA A 23 68.16 40.88 -27.69
CA ALA A 23 69.57 41.06 -28.05
C ALA A 23 69.77 41.13 -29.57
N ALA A 24 69.11 40.24 -30.34
CA ALA A 24 69.15 40.28 -31.79
C ALA A 24 68.50 41.55 -32.36
N ASN A 25 67.39 42.00 -31.79
CA ASN A 25 66.71 43.25 -32.18
C ASN A 25 67.60 44.48 -31.95
N ALA A 26 68.38 44.51 -30.88
CA ALA A 26 69.32 45.59 -30.61
C ALA A 26 70.44 45.67 -31.67
N ILE A 27 70.87 44.54 -32.23
CA ILE A 27 71.88 44.48 -33.30
C ILE A 27 71.32 45.01 -34.63
N VAL A 28 70.09 44.65 -34.99
CA VAL A 28 69.47 45.05 -36.27
C VAL A 28 68.84 46.45 -36.24
N ALA A 29 68.82 47.10 -35.07
CA ALA A 29 68.28 48.45 -34.92
C ALA A 29 69.04 49.47 -35.79
N LYS A 30 68.33 50.50 -36.25
CA LYS A 30 68.87 51.55 -37.16
C LYS A 30 70.02 52.37 -36.54
N GLU A 31 70.11 52.40 -35.21
CA GLU A 31 71.17 53.02 -34.42
C GLU A 31 72.16 51.98 -33.84
N GLY A 32 72.09 50.73 -34.28
CA GLY A 32 72.90 49.62 -33.78
C GLY A 32 74.40 49.83 -33.96
N ALA A 33 75.20 49.15 -33.15
CA ALA A 33 76.64 49.40 -32.94
C ALA A 33 77.57 49.08 -34.14
N ASN A 34 77.07 49.06 -35.38
CA ASN A 34 77.78 48.56 -36.56
C ASN A 34 78.41 47.18 -36.27
N ALA A 35 77.58 46.28 -35.71
CA ALA A 35 78.00 44.96 -35.28
C ALA A 35 78.66 44.19 -36.42
N ASP A 36 79.78 43.52 -36.13
CA ASP A 36 80.48 42.73 -37.12
C ASP A 36 79.74 41.44 -37.47
N SER A 37 80.20 40.77 -38.53
CA SER A 37 79.59 39.53 -39.01
C SER A 37 79.58 38.41 -37.95
N ALA A 38 80.57 38.38 -37.06
CA ALA A 38 80.66 37.37 -36.01
C ALA A 38 79.59 37.58 -34.93
N THR A 39 79.36 38.83 -34.54
CA THR A 39 78.35 39.24 -33.55
C THR A 39 76.94 38.97 -34.07
N VAL A 40 76.67 39.28 -35.35
CA VAL A 40 75.39 38.95 -36.00
C VAL A 40 75.16 37.44 -36.03
N GLN A 41 76.19 36.67 -36.39
CA GLN A 41 76.10 35.20 -36.45
C GLN A 41 75.82 34.61 -35.05
N ALA A 42 76.51 35.07 -34.02
CA ALA A 42 76.31 34.60 -32.64
C ALA A 42 74.89 34.90 -32.13
N ALA A 43 74.35 36.09 -32.40
CA ALA A 43 72.99 36.44 -32.00
C ALA A 43 71.93 35.59 -32.74
N LEU A 44 72.14 35.33 -34.04
CA LEU A 44 71.29 34.43 -34.81
C LEU A 44 71.31 33.01 -34.22
N GLU A 45 72.49 32.51 -33.84
CA GLU A 45 72.65 31.19 -33.20
C GLU A 45 71.97 31.14 -31.82
N GLN A 46 72.06 32.20 -31.02
CA GLN A 46 71.37 32.28 -29.73
C GLN A 46 69.85 32.27 -29.88
N VAL A 47 69.28 33.04 -30.82
CA VAL A 47 67.84 33.02 -31.09
C VAL A 47 67.40 31.63 -31.56
N LYS A 48 68.17 30.98 -32.44
CA LYS A 48 67.89 29.62 -32.90
C LYS A 48 67.93 28.61 -31.76
N ALA A 49 68.95 28.68 -30.90
CA ALA A 49 69.09 27.80 -29.74
C ALA A 49 67.93 27.99 -28.75
N ALA A 50 67.65 29.24 -28.37
CA ALA A 50 66.56 29.56 -27.43
C ALA A 50 65.17 29.23 -28.01
N LYS A 51 65.01 29.26 -29.34
CA LYS A 51 63.77 28.79 -29.99
C LYS A 51 63.59 27.27 -29.86
N VAL A 52 64.68 26.51 -29.91
CA VAL A 52 64.66 25.04 -29.75
C VAL A 52 64.42 24.63 -28.31
N THR A 53 64.79 25.46 -27.33
CA THR A 53 64.51 25.20 -25.90
C THR A 53 63.07 25.46 -25.50
N LEU A 54 62.24 26.05 -26.38
CA LEU A 54 60.80 26.17 -26.14
C LEU A 54 60.17 24.78 -26.14
N ASP A 55 59.47 24.46 -25.05
CA ASP A 55 58.98 23.14 -24.69
C ASP A 55 57.44 23.06 -24.59
N GLY A 56 56.73 24.11 -25.00
CA GLY A 56 55.28 24.21 -24.82
C GLY A 56 54.47 23.11 -25.51
N ASP A 57 54.93 22.59 -26.64
CA ASP A 57 54.26 21.47 -27.32
C ASP A 57 54.37 20.18 -26.49
N SER A 58 55.55 19.93 -25.88
CA SER A 58 55.78 18.78 -24.99
C SER A 58 54.99 18.93 -23.69
N ASN A 59 54.99 20.12 -23.10
CA ASN A 59 54.22 20.42 -21.89
C ASN A 59 52.73 20.18 -22.09
N LEU A 60 52.17 20.64 -23.22
CA LEU A 60 50.77 20.42 -23.55
C LEU A 60 50.47 18.93 -23.77
N ALA A 61 51.31 18.20 -24.50
CA ALA A 61 51.14 16.77 -24.72
C ALA A 61 51.16 15.97 -23.40
N ASN A 62 52.12 16.27 -22.52
CA ASN A 62 52.22 15.65 -21.20
C ASN A 62 51.01 15.95 -20.33
N ALA A 63 50.53 17.20 -20.32
CA ALA A 63 49.33 17.60 -19.58
C ALA A 63 48.08 16.88 -20.09
N LYS A 64 47.92 16.74 -21.42
CA LYS A 64 46.82 15.97 -22.01
C LYS A 64 46.86 14.50 -21.58
N GLN A 65 48.02 13.86 -21.66
CA GLN A 65 48.15 12.46 -21.26
C GLN A 65 47.82 12.27 -19.78
N ALA A 66 48.37 13.11 -18.90
CA ALA A 66 48.07 13.06 -17.47
C ALA A 66 46.58 13.26 -17.17
N ALA A 67 45.91 14.17 -17.88
CA ALA A 67 44.48 14.40 -17.74
C ALA A 67 43.64 13.22 -18.26
N GLN A 68 44.02 12.60 -19.38
CA GLN A 68 43.35 11.39 -19.89
C GLN A 68 43.48 10.23 -18.88
N ASP A 69 44.66 10.04 -18.30
CA ASP A 69 44.91 9.02 -17.27
C ASP A 69 44.12 9.30 -15.98
N ALA A 70 43.94 10.59 -15.63
CA ALA A 70 43.10 10.99 -14.50
C ALA A 70 41.62 10.69 -14.75
N ILE A 71 41.12 10.95 -15.97
CA ILE A 71 39.74 10.63 -16.37
C ILE A 71 39.46 9.12 -16.27
N ASP A 72 40.44 8.27 -16.60
CA ASP A 72 40.27 6.82 -16.45
C ASP A 72 40.02 6.37 -15.01
N LYS A 73 40.59 7.10 -14.05
CA LYS A 73 40.47 6.85 -12.60
C LYS A 73 39.19 7.40 -11.99
N LEU A 74 38.38 8.16 -12.73
CA LEU A 74 37.07 8.60 -12.30
C LEU A 74 36.11 7.40 -12.27
N ASN A 75 35.50 7.14 -11.10
CA ASN A 75 34.83 5.87 -10.81
C ASN A 75 33.31 5.91 -11.03
N ASN A 76 32.73 7.09 -11.16
CA ASN A 76 31.29 7.27 -11.31
C ASN A 76 30.88 7.57 -12.76
N LEU A 77 31.79 8.12 -13.57
CA LEU A 77 31.56 8.29 -15.00
C LEU A 77 31.37 6.96 -15.71
N ASN A 78 30.37 6.90 -16.59
CA ASN A 78 30.23 5.80 -17.53
C ASN A 78 31.20 5.94 -18.73
N GLU A 79 31.36 4.87 -19.51
CA GLU A 79 32.32 4.84 -20.63
C GLU A 79 32.06 5.92 -21.70
N ALA A 80 30.79 6.22 -22.01
CA ALA A 80 30.45 7.24 -22.98
C ALA A 80 30.81 8.66 -22.48
N GLN A 81 30.67 8.90 -21.18
CA GLN A 81 31.09 10.15 -20.53
C GLN A 81 32.61 10.27 -20.46
N LYS A 82 33.33 9.19 -20.13
CA LYS A 82 34.80 9.16 -20.16
C LYS A 82 35.33 9.45 -21.56
N ALA A 83 34.75 8.82 -22.58
CA ALA A 83 35.13 9.06 -23.97
C ALA A 83 34.93 10.53 -24.39
N ALA A 84 33.78 11.13 -24.03
CA ALA A 84 33.51 12.54 -24.29
C ALA A 84 34.50 13.47 -23.56
N ALA A 85 34.82 13.18 -22.30
CA ALA A 85 35.79 13.94 -21.52
C ALA A 85 37.20 13.87 -22.12
N LYS A 86 37.66 12.67 -22.52
CA LYS A 86 38.96 12.48 -23.18
C LYS A 86 39.03 13.20 -24.53
N ALA A 87 37.94 13.19 -25.30
CA ALA A 87 37.87 13.93 -26.56
C ALA A 87 38.01 15.45 -26.33
N ALA A 88 37.43 15.98 -25.25
CA ALA A 88 37.60 17.40 -24.88
C ALA A 88 39.05 17.73 -24.48
N ILE A 89 39.73 16.83 -23.76
CA ILE A 89 41.18 16.97 -23.46
C ILE A 89 42.01 16.96 -24.74
N GLU A 90 41.70 16.07 -25.68
CA GLU A 90 42.43 15.97 -26.94
C GLU A 90 42.30 17.25 -27.79
N GLN A 91 41.14 17.91 -27.75
CA GLN A 91 40.89 19.16 -28.47
C GLN A 91 41.53 20.41 -27.84
N ALA A 92 42.01 20.34 -26.59
CA ALA A 92 42.60 21.48 -25.91
C ALA A 92 43.89 21.96 -26.61
N SER A 93 44.06 23.27 -26.72
CA SER A 93 45.20 23.94 -27.35
C SER A 93 46.13 24.65 -26.35
N SER A 94 45.74 24.65 -25.07
CA SER A 94 46.50 25.24 -23.98
C SER A 94 46.37 24.44 -22.69
N LEU A 95 47.30 24.64 -21.75
CA LEU A 95 47.25 24.03 -20.43
C LEU A 95 45.99 24.43 -19.65
N ALA A 96 45.50 25.67 -19.83
CA ALA A 96 44.28 26.15 -19.20
C ALA A 96 43.02 25.45 -19.72
N GLU A 97 42.95 25.16 -21.03
CA GLU A 97 41.86 24.40 -21.62
C GLU A 97 41.87 22.93 -21.16
N VAL A 98 43.05 22.31 -21.03
CA VAL A 98 43.20 20.97 -20.42
C VAL A 98 42.64 20.97 -19.00
N SER A 99 43.07 21.92 -18.16
CA SER A 99 42.57 22.06 -16.79
C SER A 99 41.05 22.23 -16.74
N THR A 100 40.49 23.10 -17.57
CA THR A 100 39.04 23.34 -17.63
C THR A 100 38.25 22.08 -18.01
N ALA A 101 38.77 21.29 -18.97
CA ALA A 101 38.15 20.03 -19.36
C ALA A 101 38.27 18.96 -18.26
N SER A 102 39.40 18.89 -17.55
CA SER A 102 39.57 18.03 -16.36
C SER A 102 38.60 18.38 -15.24
N ASP A 103 38.41 19.66 -14.95
CA ASP A 103 37.47 20.13 -13.92
C ASP A 103 36.03 19.76 -14.27
N LYS A 104 35.64 19.92 -15.54
CA LYS A 104 34.31 19.49 -16.04
C LYS A 104 34.09 17.99 -15.86
N ALA A 105 35.10 17.17 -16.17
CA ALA A 105 35.03 15.72 -16.00
C ALA A 105 34.89 15.33 -14.52
N THR A 106 35.65 15.99 -13.63
CA THR A 106 35.61 15.76 -12.18
C THR A 106 34.27 16.18 -11.55
N ASN A 107 33.71 17.30 -11.99
CA ASN A 107 32.38 17.75 -11.56
C ASN A 107 31.27 16.80 -12.04
N LEU A 108 31.35 16.33 -13.28
CA LEU A 108 30.42 15.32 -13.80
C LEU A 108 30.54 14.01 -13.03
N ASP A 109 31.75 13.56 -12.67
CA ASP A 109 31.95 12.36 -11.85
C ASP A 109 31.27 12.48 -10.48
N SER A 110 31.44 13.63 -9.84
CA SER A 110 30.79 13.92 -8.55
C SER A 110 29.27 13.85 -8.67
N SER A 111 28.67 14.51 -9.66
CA SER A 111 27.22 14.46 -9.89
C SER A 111 26.73 13.07 -10.30
N MET A 112 27.52 12.26 -11.00
CA MET A 112 27.19 10.86 -11.27
C MET A 112 27.16 10.01 -9.99
N GLY A 113 28.05 10.30 -9.04
CA GLY A 113 28.01 9.72 -7.70
C GLY A 113 26.71 10.07 -6.97
N ASP A 114 26.30 11.33 -7.03
CA ASP A 114 25.02 11.79 -6.45
C ASP A 114 23.81 11.15 -7.12
N LEU A 115 23.80 11.03 -8.46
CA LEU A 115 22.75 10.34 -9.22
C LEU A 115 22.64 8.87 -8.80
N LYS A 116 23.77 8.18 -8.63
CA LYS A 116 23.81 6.79 -8.17
C LYS A 116 23.19 6.65 -6.78
N LYS A 117 23.53 7.55 -5.85
CA LYS A 117 22.95 7.58 -4.50
C LYS A 117 21.45 7.85 -4.54
N ALA A 118 21.02 8.87 -5.28
CA ALA A 118 19.61 9.21 -5.42
C ALA A 118 18.77 8.07 -6.02
N SER A 119 19.34 7.33 -6.98
CA SER A 119 18.72 6.13 -7.58
C SER A 119 18.54 5.00 -6.54
N ILE A 120 19.56 4.70 -5.75
CA ILE A 120 19.50 3.69 -4.67
C ILE A 120 18.44 4.08 -3.62
N ASP A 121 18.47 5.32 -3.16
CA ASP A 121 17.50 5.83 -2.18
C ASP A 121 16.07 5.73 -2.71
N SER A 122 15.88 5.93 -4.01
CA SER A 122 14.58 5.87 -4.67
C SER A 122 14.07 4.44 -4.86
N GLU A 123 14.93 3.47 -5.16
CA GLU A 123 14.52 2.06 -5.29
C GLU A 123 13.85 1.52 -4.01
N SER A 124 14.32 1.98 -2.84
CA SER A 124 13.75 1.57 -1.54
C SER A 124 12.29 1.97 -1.33
N ILE A 125 11.78 2.93 -2.10
CA ILE A 125 10.44 3.53 -1.92
C ILE A 125 9.35 2.71 -2.63
N LYS A 126 9.70 1.92 -3.65
CA LYS A 126 8.73 1.18 -4.48
C LYS A 126 7.86 0.20 -3.71
N ASN A 127 8.30 -0.23 -2.54
CA ASN A 127 7.58 -1.18 -1.69
C ASN A 127 6.84 -0.51 -0.52
N ASN A 128 6.94 0.81 -0.38
CA ASN A 128 6.35 1.53 0.75
C ASN A 128 5.00 2.15 0.40
N VAL A 129 4.23 2.47 1.43
CA VAL A 129 2.88 3.05 1.36
C VAL A 129 2.81 4.36 0.55
N GLU A 130 3.92 5.11 0.52
CA GLU A 130 4.07 6.33 -0.27
C GLU A 130 3.93 6.06 -1.77
N TYR A 131 4.47 4.95 -2.26
CA TYR A 131 4.42 4.58 -3.67
C TYR A 131 3.21 3.72 -3.98
N VAL A 132 3.01 2.61 -3.27
CA VAL A 132 2.02 1.58 -3.65
C VAL A 132 0.58 2.10 -3.63
N ASN A 133 0.29 3.11 -2.80
CA ASN A 133 -1.03 3.75 -2.71
C ASN A 133 -1.10 5.12 -3.42
N ALA A 134 -0.02 5.55 -4.09
CA ALA A 134 0.01 6.81 -4.82
C ALA A 134 -0.95 6.80 -6.01
N SER A 135 -1.27 7.99 -6.51
CA SER A 135 -1.98 8.15 -7.77
C SER A 135 -1.15 7.62 -8.94
N ALA A 136 -1.81 6.99 -9.92
CA ALA A 136 -1.14 6.26 -10.99
C ALA A 136 -0.23 7.16 -11.86
N ASP A 137 -0.62 8.42 -12.06
CA ASP A 137 0.18 9.44 -12.74
C ASP A 137 1.49 9.75 -12.00
N LYS A 138 1.44 9.79 -10.67
CA LYS A 138 2.61 10.04 -9.81
C LYS A 138 3.53 8.83 -9.70
N GLN A 139 2.97 7.63 -9.62
CA GLN A 139 3.74 6.39 -9.75
C GLN A 139 4.49 6.36 -11.07
N LYS A 140 3.79 6.67 -12.17
CA LYS A 140 4.39 6.73 -13.50
C LYS A 140 5.50 7.78 -13.58
N ALA A 141 5.29 8.99 -13.05
CA ALA A 141 6.32 10.04 -13.04
C ALA A 141 7.58 9.61 -12.27
N PHE A 142 7.40 8.92 -11.14
CA PHE A 142 8.50 8.35 -10.37
C PHE A 142 9.24 7.24 -11.13
N ASP A 143 8.51 6.31 -11.74
CA ASP A 143 9.08 5.24 -12.55
C ASP A 143 9.82 5.76 -13.79
N ASP A 144 9.27 6.77 -14.48
CA ASP A 144 9.89 7.39 -15.64
C ASP A 144 11.22 8.08 -15.24
N ALA A 145 11.24 8.79 -14.10
CA ALA A 145 12.46 9.42 -13.57
C ALA A 145 13.51 8.38 -13.16
N MET A 146 13.10 7.30 -12.48
CA MET A 146 13.97 6.17 -12.14
C MET A 146 14.57 5.52 -13.39
N LYS A 147 13.75 5.32 -14.42
CA LYS A 147 14.21 4.75 -15.69
C LYS A 147 15.23 5.68 -16.36
N ALA A 148 14.96 6.98 -16.43
CA ALA A 148 15.86 7.94 -17.05
C ALA A 148 17.22 8.01 -16.32
N ALA A 149 17.22 7.98 -14.99
CA ALA A 149 18.42 7.87 -14.18
C ALA A 149 19.17 6.56 -14.46
N SER A 150 18.45 5.43 -14.50
CA SER A 150 19.00 4.11 -14.80
C SER A 150 19.64 4.04 -16.19
N ASP A 151 19.01 4.63 -17.21
CA ASP A 151 19.57 4.66 -18.57
C ASP A 151 20.96 5.34 -18.59
N VAL A 152 21.15 6.45 -17.86
CA VAL A 152 22.43 7.15 -17.75
C VAL A 152 23.45 6.39 -16.91
N LEU A 153 23.03 5.84 -15.76
CA LEU A 153 23.90 4.99 -14.93
C LEU A 153 24.39 3.75 -15.69
N ASN A 154 23.60 3.24 -16.64
CA ASN A 154 23.92 2.06 -17.45
C ASN A 154 24.57 2.38 -18.80
N GLY A 155 25.17 3.57 -18.96
CA GLY A 155 26.06 3.86 -20.09
C GLY A 155 25.52 4.82 -21.14
N LYS A 156 24.30 5.35 -20.98
CA LYS A 156 23.84 6.45 -21.83
C LYS A 156 24.67 7.70 -21.57
N GLN A 157 25.17 8.33 -22.62
CA GLN A 157 25.90 9.60 -22.53
C GLN A 157 24.97 10.69 -21.98
N ALA A 158 25.49 11.47 -21.02
CA ALA A 158 24.82 12.62 -20.45
C ALA A 158 25.87 13.63 -19.98
N ASP A 159 25.61 14.92 -20.21
CA ASP A 159 26.44 16.00 -19.70
C ASP A 159 26.07 16.36 -18.25
N TYR A 160 26.84 17.28 -17.65
CA TYR A 160 26.64 17.71 -16.26
C TYR A 160 25.24 18.21 -16.00
N LYS A 161 24.69 19.03 -16.91
CA LYS A 161 23.36 19.60 -16.75
C LYS A 161 22.30 18.51 -16.78
N THR A 162 22.39 17.57 -17.71
CA THR A 162 21.44 16.45 -17.83
C THR A 162 21.45 15.59 -16.58
N VAL A 163 22.63 15.28 -16.03
CA VAL A 163 22.75 14.52 -14.77
C VAL A 163 22.10 15.28 -13.61
N LEU A 164 22.34 16.58 -13.49
CA LEU A 164 21.73 17.42 -12.47
C LEU A 164 20.20 17.48 -12.60
N ASP A 165 19.68 17.65 -13.82
CA ASP A 165 18.25 17.64 -14.10
C ASP A 165 17.60 16.30 -13.72
N LEU A 166 18.30 15.17 -13.92
CA LEU A 166 17.83 13.84 -13.52
C LEU A 166 17.74 13.70 -12.00
N ILE A 167 18.75 14.18 -11.26
CA ILE A 167 18.73 14.18 -9.78
C ILE A 167 17.53 14.98 -9.28
N ILE A 168 17.32 16.19 -9.81
CA ILE A 168 16.20 17.06 -9.44
C ILE A 168 14.86 16.39 -9.80
N SER A 169 14.75 15.80 -10.99
CA SER A 169 13.53 15.12 -11.44
C SER A 169 13.18 13.96 -10.52
N LEU A 170 14.18 13.19 -10.08
CA LEU A 170 13.98 12.08 -9.17
C LEU A 170 13.52 12.54 -7.78
N SER A 171 14.14 13.59 -7.25
CA SER A 171 13.72 14.22 -5.98
C SER A 171 12.28 14.72 -6.07
N ASN A 172 11.95 15.47 -7.12
CA ASN A 172 10.61 16.03 -7.29
C ASN A 172 9.56 14.92 -7.46
N ALA A 173 9.86 13.87 -8.23
CA ALA A 173 8.93 12.76 -8.40
C ALA A 173 8.69 12.00 -7.09
N LYS A 174 9.75 11.80 -6.29
CA LYS A 174 9.68 11.23 -4.94
C LYS A 174 8.79 12.06 -4.03
N ASP A 175 9.03 13.37 -3.95
CA ASP A 175 8.31 14.28 -3.06
C ASP A 175 6.83 14.44 -3.47
N ASN A 176 6.52 14.25 -4.75
CA ASN A 176 5.16 14.35 -5.28
C ASN A 176 4.31 13.09 -5.03
N LEU A 177 4.91 11.97 -4.63
CA LEU A 177 4.17 10.76 -4.25
C LEU A 177 3.17 11.07 -3.13
N ASP A 178 1.90 10.72 -3.36
CA ASP A 178 0.79 11.06 -2.45
C ASP A 178 0.18 9.85 -1.76
N GLY A 179 0.81 8.68 -1.86
CA GLY A 179 0.24 7.43 -1.37
C GLY A 179 -0.04 7.46 0.13
N ALA A 180 0.90 7.94 0.95
CA ALA A 180 0.71 8.02 2.39
C ALA A 180 -0.47 8.95 2.78
N LYS A 181 -0.58 10.12 2.12
CA LYS A 181 -1.68 11.07 2.38
C LYS A 181 -3.03 10.46 1.98
N LYS A 182 -3.12 9.87 0.78
CA LYS A 182 -4.35 9.22 0.30
C LYS A 182 -4.74 8.07 1.20
N PHE A 183 -3.79 7.21 1.53
CA PHE A 183 -4.03 6.03 2.36
C PHE A 183 -4.53 6.40 3.76
N ASN A 184 -3.94 7.42 4.39
CA ASN A 184 -4.42 7.94 5.68
C ASN A 184 -5.84 8.54 5.58
N ASN A 185 -6.15 9.26 4.50
CA ASN A 185 -7.50 9.76 4.26
C ASN A 185 -8.51 8.61 4.11
N SER A 186 -8.17 7.56 3.36
CA SER A 186 -9.01 6.35 3.23
C SER A 186 -9.24 5.69 4.58
N LYS A 187 -8.21 5.57 5.44
CA LYS A 187 -8.38 5.06 6.81
C LYS A 187 -9.36 5.92 7.61
N GLN A 188 -9.26 7.25 7.54
CA GLN A 188 -10.17 8.13 8.26
C GLN A 188 -11.62 8.01 7.76
N VAL A 189 -11.83 8.00 6.45
CA VAL A 189 -13.16 7.78 5.85
C VAL A 189 -13.74 6.43 6.27
N ALA A 190 -12.93 5.37 6.23
CA ALA A 190 -13.35 4.05 6.67
C ALA A 190 -13.75 4.03 8.15
N LYS A 191 -12.99 4.68 9.04
CA LYS A 191 -13.33 4.80 10.46
C LYS A 191 -14.67 5.52 10.68
N VAL A 192 -14.95 6.58 9.91
CA VAL A 192 -16.25 7.27 9.94
C VAL A 192 -17.38 6.34 9.49
N VAL A 193 -17.15 5.51 8.47
CA VAL A 193 -18.12 4.48 8.06
C VAL A 193 -18.39 3.51 9.22
N ILE A 194 -17.36 3.03 9.92
CA ILE A 194 -17.53 2.17 11.10
C ILE A 194 -18.33 2.85 12.21
N ASP A 195 -18.07 4.13 12.48
CA ASP A 195 -18.81 4.89 13.48
C ASP A 195 -20.30 4.98 13.18
N ASN A 196 -20.65 5.10 11.90
CA ASN A 196 -22.03 5.20 11.42
C ASN A 196 -22.76 3.86 11.30
N LEU A 197 -22.10 2.71 11.52
CA LEU A 197 -22.78 1.42 11.64
C LEU A 197 -23.60 1.39 12.92
N ALA A 198 -24.92 1.31 12.78
CA ALA A 198 -25.87 1.62 13.86
C ALA A 198 -26.03 0.48 14.87
N ASN A 199 -25.76 -0.76 14.46
CA ASN A 199 -26.09 -1.97 15.22
C ASN A 199 -24.87 -2.63 15.85
N LEU A 200 -23.66 -2.24 15.42
CA LEU A 200 -22.43 -2.64 16.10
C LEU A 200 -22.32 -2.02 17.49
N ASN A 201 -21.88 -2.82 18.45
CA ASN A 201 -21.51 -2.34 19.78
C ASN A 201 -20.11 -1.67 19.77
N ASP A 202 -19.76 -0.99 20.87
CA ASP A 202 -18.52 -0.21 20.95
C ASP A 202 -17.27 -1.11 20.82
N ALA A 203 -17.29 -2.34 21.35
CA ALA A 203 -16.18 -3.27 21.27
C ALA A 203 -15.93 -3.77 19.83
N GLN A 204 -16.99 -4.11 19.10
CA GLN A 204 -16.95 -4.50 17.69
C GLN A 204 -16.44 -3.35 16.80
N LYS A 205 -16.88 -2.12 17.07
CA LYS A 205 -16.38 -0.92 16.36
C LYS A 205 -14.88 -0.71 16.62
N VAL A 206 -14.42 -0.86 17.86
CA VAL A 206 -13.00 -0.77 18.21
C VAL A 206 -12.18 -1.80 17.44
N THR A 207 -12.62 -3.05 17.41
CA THR A 207 -11.93 -4.12 16.68
C THR A 207 -11.89 -3.85 15.17
N ALA A 208 -13.00 -3.42 14.55
CA ALA A 208 -13.02 -3.05 13.14
C ALA A 208 -12.07 -1.88 12.82
N LYS A 209 -12.01 -0.86 13.68
CA LYS A 209 -11.08 0.28 13.52
C LYS A 209 -9.62 -0.14 13.65
N LYS A 210 -9.31 -1.10 14.54
CA LYS A 210 -7.96 -1.66 14.67
C LYS A 210 -7.51 -2.43 13.43
N GLU A 211 -8.41 -3.15 12.77
CA GLU A 211 -8.14 -3.78 11.48
C GLU A 211 -7.83 -2.74 10.40
N ILE A 212 -8.59 -1.63 10.34
CA ILE A 212 -8.32 -0.51 9.44
C ILE A 212 -6.95 0.13 9.73
N ASP A 213 -6.60 0.32 11.01
CA ASP A 213 -5.30 0.89 11.40
C ASP A 213 -4.13 0.01 11.00
N SER A 214 -4.31 -1.31 11.08
CA SER A 214 -3.29 -2.30 10.72
C SER A 214 -3.17 -2.52 9.21
N ALA A 215 -4.10 -1.99 8.40
CA ALA A 215 -4.04 -2.10 6.96
C ALA A 215 -2.79 -1.40 6.40
N THR A 216 -2.14 -2.03 5.42
CA THR A 216 -1.02 -1.46 4.66
C THR A 216 -1.39 -1.11 3.22
N GLN A 217 -2.54 -1.57 2.74
CA GLN A 217 -3.03 -1.42 1.36
C GLN A 217 -4.54 -1.11 1.34
N GLU A 218 -5.02 -0.43 0.28
CA GLU A 218 -6.42 0.01 0.15
C GLU A 218 -7.44 -1.15 0.16
N ASN A 219 -7.07 -2.30 -0.41
CA ASN A 219 -7.92 -3.50 -0.41
C ASN A 219 -8.14 -4.07 0.99
N ALA A 220 -7.15 -3.95 1.88
CA ALA A 220 -7.27 -4.39 3.28
C ALA A 220 -8.24 -3.48 4.05
N ILE A 221 -8.22 -2.16 3.81
CA ILE A 221 -9.22 -1.22 4.36
C ILE A 221 -10.62 -1.61 3.89
N THR A 222 -10.78 -1.84 2.57
CA THR A 222 -12.06 -2.26 1.98
C THR A 222 -12.58 -3.56 2.60
N THR A 223 -11.70 -4.53 2.81
CA THR A 223 -12.03 -5.82 3.44
C THR A 223 -12.52 -5.64 4.87
N ALA A 224 -11.81 -4.84 5.69
CA ALA A 224 -12.20 -4.55 7.07
C ALA A 224 -13.57 -3.86 7.15
N VAL A 225 -13.83 -2.88 6.27
CA VAL A 225 -15.14 -2.20 6.19
C VAL A 225 -16.27 -3.18 5.82
N ASN A 226 -16.04 -4.07 4.85
CA ASN A 226 -17.05 -5.05 4.44
C ASN A 226 -17.33 -6.09 5.52
N LYS A 227 -16.30 -6.54 6.26
CA LYS A 227 -16.46 -7.41 7.42
C LYS A 227 -17.31 -6.76 8.49
N ALA A 228 -17.07 -5.49 8.79
CA ALA A 228 -17.86 -4.73 9.76
C ALA A 228 -19.32 -4.52 9.32
N LYS A 229 -19.56 -4.23 8.04
CA LYS A 229 -20.92 -4.14 7.47
C LYS A 229 -21.67 -5.47 7.58
N ASN A 230 -21.03 -6.58 7.25
CA ASN A 230 -21.63 -7.91 7.39
C ASN A 230 -21.98 -8.20 8.86
N LEU A 231 -21.09 -7.84 9.79
CA LEU A 231 -21.36 -7.96 11.21
C LEU A 231 -22.55 -7.08 11.64
N ASP A 232 -22.66 -5.85 11.13
CA ASP A 232 -23.79 -4.96 11.40
C ASP A 232 -25.11 -5.59 10.92
N ASP A 233 -25.14 -6.18 9.72
CA ASP A 233 -26.31 -6.90 9.20
C ASP A 233 -26.70 -8.09 10.08
N LEU A 234 -25.71 -8.82 10.62
CA LEU A 234 -25.96 -9.92 11.56
C LEU A 234 -26.48 -9.40 12.90
N MET A 235 -25.98 -8.27 13.38
CA MET A 235 -26.47 -7.61 14.60
C MET A 235 -27.93 -7.16 14.45
N ILE A 236 -28.35 -6.65 13.28
CA ILE A 236 -29.76 -6.36 12.98
C ILE A 236 -30.62 -7.62 13.16
N LYS A 237 -30.18 -8.75 12.59
CA LYS A 237 -30.91 -10.03 12.73
C LYS A 237 -30.97 -10.48 14.19
N LEU A 238 -29.88 -10.29 14.95
CA LEU A 238 -29.85 -10.65 16.37
C LEU A 238 -30.82 -9.80 17.19
N HIS A 239 -30.89 -8.49 16.94
CA HIS A 239 -31.89 -7.60 17.54
C HIS A 239 -33.32 -8.08 17.26
N ALA A 240 -33.65 -8.39 16.00
CA ALA A 240 -34.97 -8.90 15.63
C ALA A 240 -35.28 -10.24 16.31
N ALA A 241 -34.31 -11.16 16.38
CA ALA A 241 -34.48 -12.44 17.05
C ALA A 241 -34.72 -12.27 18.58
N ILE A 242 -34.08 -11.29 19.22
CA ILE A 242 -34.32 -10.97 20.64
C ILE A 242 -35.74 -10.41 20.84
N GLU A 243 -36.25 -9.61 19.90
CA GLU A 243 -37.63 -9.10 19.96
C GLU A 243 -38.66 -10.22 19.82
N VAL A 244 -38.49 -11.10 18.82
CA VAL A 244 -39.28 -12.33 18.68
C VAL A 244 -39.19 -13.17 19.95
N ALA A 245 -38.02 -13.21 20.59
CA ALA A 245 -37.85 -13.95 21.81
C ALA A 245 -38.62 -13.36 23.00
N ALA A 246 -38.71 -12.03 23.08
CA ALA A 246 -39.55 -11.36 24.08
C ALA A 246 -41.03 -11.68 23.87
N GLN A 247 -41.51 -11.71 22.63
CA GLN A 247 -42.90 -12.08 22.31
C GLN A 247 -43.19 -13.55 22.64
N THR A 248 -42.22 -14.44 22.46
CA THR A 248 -42.39 -15.87 22.77
C THR A 248 -42.65 -16.10 24.27
N ARG A 249 -42.06 -15.28 25.16
CA ARG A 249 -42.23 -15.43 26.63
C ARG A 249 -43.65 -15.27 27.14
N VAL A 250 -44.53 -14.61 26.39
CA VAL A 250 -45.95 -14.46 26.79
C VAL A 250 -46.84 -15.53 26.17
N THR A 251 -46.28 -16.43 25.36
CA THR A 251 -47.05 -17.51 24.73
C THR A 251 -47.22 -18.69 25.67
N VAL A 252 -48.31 -19.43 25.48
CA VAL A 252 -48.57 -20.70 26.16
C VAL A 252 -47.43 -21.71 25.95
N ARG A 253 -46.81 -21.70 24.74
CA ARG A 253 -45.66 -22.54 24.42
C ARG A 253 -44.49 -22.34 25.37
N TYR A 254 -44.25 -21.11 25.84
CA TYR A 254 -43.22 -20.82 26.85
C TYR A 254 -43.75 -21.02 28.27
N LEU A 255 -44.91 -20.44 28.61
CA LEU A 255 -45.42 -20.43 29.99
C LEU A 255 -45.59 -21.84 30.56
N ASN A 256 -46.05 -22.78 29.72
CA ASN A 256 -46.29 -24.17 30.10
C ASN A 256 -45.15 -25.13 29.70
N ALA A 257 -44.01 -24.64 29.20
CA ALA A 257 -42.86 -25.49 28.89
C ALA A 257 -42.18 -26.01 30.17
N SER A 258 -41.40 -27.10 30.04
CA SER A 258 -40.64 -27.62 31.17
C SER A 258 -39.67 -26.57 31.73
N PRO A 259 -39.39 -26.59 33.06
CA PRO A 259 -38.49 -25.62 33.68
C PRO A 259 -37.12 -25.53 33.01
N GLU A 260 -36.55 -26.67 32.61
CA GLU A 260 -35.21 -26.78 32.02
C GLU A 260 -35.14 -26.11 30.65
N LEU A 261 -36.18 -26.29 29.82
CA LEU A 261 -36.26 -25.68 28.48
C LEU A 261 -36.47 -24.17 28.56
N ARG A 262 -37.27 -23.70 29.54
CA ARG A 262 -37.43 -22.25 29.80
C ARG A 262 -36.13 -21.63 30.27
N GLU A 263 -35.42 -22.27 31.19
CA GLU A 263 -34.13 -21.78 31.68
C GLU A 263 -33.10 -21.71 30.57
N ALA A 264 -33.02 -22.75 29.74
CA ALA A 264 -32.11 -22.80 28.60
C ALA A 264 -32.41 -21.68 27.59
N TYR A 265 -33.69 -21.49 27.26
CA TYR A 265 -34.16 -20.39 26.42
C TYR A 265 -33.77 -19.01 26.97
N ASP A 266 -34.02 -18.79 28.26
CA ASP A 266 -33.74 -17.51 28.93
C ASP A 266 -32.25 -17.20 29.01
N LYS A 267 -31.40 -18.22 29.15
CA LYS A 267 -29.94 -18.08 29.09
C LYS A 267 -29.48 -17.60 27.72
N VAL A 268 -29.95 -18.21 26.63
CA VAL A 268 -29.60 -17.75 25.26
C VAL A 268 -30.06 -16.31 25.06
N VAL A 269 -31.29 -15.97 25.45
CA VAL A 269 -31.80 -14.59 25.35
C VAL A 269 -30.95 -13.60 26.14
N LYS A 270 -30.50 -13.98 27.34
CA LYS A 270 -29.62 -13.15 28.17
C LYS A 270 -28.27 -12.90 27.47
N LEU A 271 -27.63 -13.97 26.97
CA LEU A 271 -26.34 -13.88 26.27
C LEU A 271 -26.46 -13.00 25.01
N SER A 272 -27.50 -13.19 24.22
CA SER A 272 -27.78 -12.35 23.04
C SER A 272 -27.98 -10.88 23.42
N LYS A 273 -28.67 -10.61 24.54
CA LYS A 273 -28.85 -9.24 25.06
C LYS A 273 -27.53 -8.60 25.49
N GLU A 274 -26.64 -9.35 26.15
CA GLU A 274 -25.33 -8.86 26.57
C GLU A 274 -24.49 -8.39 25.36
N VAL A 275 -24.54 -9.13 24.24
CA VAL A 275 -23.82 -8.78 23.01
C VAL A 275 -24.37 -7.53 22.33
N VAL A 276 -25.70 -7.39 22.21
CA VAL A 276 -26.31 -6.24 21.51
C VAL A 276 -26.34 -4.95 22.30
N THR A 277 -25.96 -4.97 23.58
CA THR A 277 -25.81 -3.72 24.33
C THR A 277 -24.66 -2.88 23.80
N LYS A 278 -24.74 -1.55 23.97
CA LYS A 278 -23.69 -0.63 23.50
C LYS A 278 -22.29 -1.00 24.01
N ASN A 279 -22.19 -1.44 25.27
CA ASN A 279 -20.93 -1.89 25.90
C ASN A 279 -20.81 -3.43 25.92
N GLY A 280 -21.42 -4.09 24.93
CA GLY A 280 -21.43 -5.54 24.83
C GLY A 280 -20.07 -6.14 24.48
N ASN A 281 -20.01 -7.48 24.54
CA ASN A 281 -18.80 -8.24 24.20
C ASN A 281 -18.44 -8.08 22.72
N ASP A 282 -17.14 -8.19 22.41
CA ASP A 282 -16.62 -8.19 21.03
C ASP A 282 -16.91 -9.52 20.33
N ALA A 283 -18.17 -9.72 19.94
CA ALA A 283 -18.61 -10.89 19.20
C ALA A 283 -18.36 -10.71 17.70
N ASN A 284 -17.71 -11.68 17.07
CA ASN A 284 -17.48 -11.70 15.62
C ASN A 284 -18.70 -12.28 14.87
N ALA A 285 -18.64 -12.27 13.54
CA ALA A 285 -19.75 -12.74 12.69
C ALA A 285 -20.20 -14.19 12.97
N ASN A 286 -19.26 -15.10 13.26
CA ASN A 286 -19.57 -16.48 13.58
C ASN A 286 -20.25 -16.58 14.96
N ASP A 287 -19.81 -15.78 15.93
CA ASP A 287 -20.42 -15.75 17.26
C ASP A 287 -21.89 -15.29 17.17
N ILE A 288 -22.16 -14.27 16.36
CA ILE A 288 -23.54 -13.79 16.13
C ILE A 288 -24.40 -14.85 15.43
N GLN A 289 -23.85 -15.54 14.43
CA GLN A 289 -24.56 -16.63 13.76
C GLN A 289 -24.88 -17.78 14.71
N LEU A 290 -23.96 -18.13 15.62
CA LEU A 290 -24.21 -19.17 16.61
C LEU A 290 -25.30 -18.75 17.61
N LEU A 291 -25.31 -17.48 18.04
CA LEU A 291 -26.36 -16.94 18.90
C LEU A 291 -27.73 -16.96 18.21
N LEU A 292 -27.80 -16.58 16.93
CA LEU A 292 -29.01 -16.67 16.12
C LEU A 292 -29.54 -18.11 16.04
N GLN A 293 -28.65 -19.06 15.73
CA GLN A 293 -29.01 -20.49 15.65
C GLN A 293 -29.48 -21.04 17.01
N ALA A 294 -28.83 -20.63 18.10
CA ALA A 294 -29.22 -21.06 19.44
C ALA A 294 -30.57 -20.48 19.87
N LEU A 295 -30.88 -19.22 19.51
CA LEU A 295 -32.19 -18.63 19.76
C LEU A 295 -33.29 -19.40 19.04
N GLU A 296 -33.09 -19.71 17.76
CA GLU A 296 -34.04 -20.49 16.97
C GLU A 296 -34.22 -21.91 17.53
N THR A 297 -33.12 -22.59 17.85
CA THR A 297 -33.15 -23.94 18.42
C THR A 297 -33.89 -23.97 19.75
N ALA A 298 -33.57 -23.04 20.65
CA ALA A 298 -34.21 -22.97 21.96
C ALA A 298 -35.70 -22.59 21.84
N GLN A 299 -36.06 -21.70 20.93
CA GLN A 299 -37.46 -21.33 20.65
C GLN A 299 -38.26 -22.53 20.12
N ASN A 300 -37.69 -23.31 19.22
CA ASN A 300 -38.35 -24.47 18.63
C ASN A 300 -38.51 -25.62 19.62
N ALA A 301 -37.60 -25.73 20.59
CA ALA A 301 -37.66 -26.77 21.62
C ALA A 301 -38.76 -26.54 22.68
N LEU A 302 -39.27 -25.31 22.85
CA LEU A 302 -40.34 -25.01 23.82
C LEU A 302 -41.58 -25.88 23.57
N ASN A 303 -41.95 -26.67 24.58
CA ASN A 303 -42.92 -27.76 24.50
C ASN A 303 -44.24 -27.51 25.25
N GLY A 304 -44.49 -26.28 25.70
CA GLY A 304 -45.75 -25.92 26.37
C GLY A 304 -46.95 -26.16 25.46
N LYS A 305 -48.00 -26.78 26.01
CA LYS A 305 -49.28 -27.01 25.33
C LYS A 305 -50.38 -26.22 26.02
N GLU A 306 -51.45 -25.90 25.29
CA GLU A 306 -52.68 -25.37 25.89
C GLU A 306 -53.22 -26.37 26.90
N ILE A 307 -53.56 -25.85 28.09
CA ILE A 307 -54.28 -26.61 29.09
C ILE A 307 -55.72 -26.70 28.59
N VAL A 308 -56.07 -27.80 27.93
CA VAL A 308 -57.46 -28.12 27.66
C VAL A 308 -58.06 -28.58 28.98
N THR A 309 -58.77 -27.70 29.67
CA THR A 309 -59.65 -28.14 30.77
C THR A 309 -60.74 -29.01 30.15
N PRO A 310 -60.93 -30.27 30.59
CA PRO A 310 -62.07 -31.06 30.12
C PRO A 310 -63.35 -30.34 30.56
N ASP A 311 -64.10 -29.84 29.58
CA ASP A 311 -65.39 -29.22 29.78
C ASP A 311 -66.34 -30.23 30.46
N SER A 312 -66.75 -29.91 31.68
CA SER A 312 -67.80 -30.60 32.39
C SER A 312 -69.14 -30.18 31.79
N SER A 313 -69.53 -30.77 30.65
CA SER A 313 -70.89 -30.72 30.11
C SER A 313 -71.13 -31.86 29.11
N GLN A 314 -71.58 -33.01 29.63
CA GLN A 314 -72.39 -33.93 28.82
C GLN A 314 -73.85 -33.47 28.79
N ASN A 315 -74.52 -33.82 27.69
CA ASN A 315 -75.96 -33.77 27.38
C ASN A 315 -76.56 -32.39 27.07
N ASN A 316 -76.98 -32.15 25.82
CA ASN A 316 -78.22 -32.73 25.32
C ASN A 316 -78.35 -32.65 23.79
N GLN A 317 -79.02 -33.68 23.26
CA GLN A 317 -79.37 -33.96 21.88
C GLN A 317 -80.54 -33.07 21.41
N THR A 318 -80.53 -32.53 20.19
CA THR A 318 -81.65 -32.60 19.22
C THR A 318 -81.36 -31.88 17.89
N ASP A 319 -81.49 -32.67 16.82
CA ASP A 319 -82.04 -32.41 15.48
C ASP A 319 -82.24 -30.98 14.96
N SER A 320 -81.70 -30.68 13.78
CA SER A 320 -82.48 -30.63 12.53
C SER A 320 -81.76 -29.87 11.40
N ASN A 321 -81.91 -30.43 10.20
CA ASN A 321 -81.63 -29.90 8.87
C ASN A 321 -81.80 -28.39 8.69
N SER A 322 -80.96 -27.78 7.84
CA SER A 322 -81.41 -27.18 6.57
C SER A 322 -80.26 -26.61 5.72
N ASP A 323 -80.25 -27.09 4.49
CA ASP A 323 -79.84 -26.57 3.19
C ASP A 323 -79.42 -25.10 2.95
N SER A 324 -78.81 -24.95 1.77
CA SER A 324 -78.45 -23.76 0.96
C SER A 324 -77.02 -23.23 1.16
N LYS A 325 -76.05 -23.34 0.24
CA LYS A 325 -75.99 -23.25 -1.24
C LYS A 325 -76.23 -21.82 -1.77
N LEU A 326 -75.15 -21.15 -2.18
CA LEU A 326 -75.01 -20.15 -3.28
C LEU A 326 -73.63 -19.47 -3.12
N GLU A 327 -72.59 -19.83 -3.86
CA GLU A 327 -72.23 -19.29 -5.19
C GLU A 327 -72.41 -17.77 -5.30
N ASN A 328 -71.33 -17.02 -5.60
CA ASN A 328 -71.00 -16.62 -6.99
C ASN A 328 -69.83 -15.61 -7.07
N LYS A 329 -68.92 -15.88 -8.04
CA LYS A 329 -68.20 -14.96 -8.96
C LYS A 329 -67.50 -13.69 -8.40
N THR A 330 -66.25 -13.41 -8.76
CA THR A 330 -65.70 -13.35 -10.13
C THR A 330 -64.19 -13.51 -10.11
N ALA A 331 -63.65 -14.17 -11.14
CA ALA A 331 -62.24 -14.21 -11.45
C ALA A 331 -61.98 -13.82 -12.92
N ASN A 332 -60.79 -13.25 -13.13
CA ASN A 332 -59.92 -13.38 -14.32
C ASN A 332 -60.21 -12.46 -15.54
N PRO A 333 -59.28 -12.31 -16.53
CA PRO A 333 -58.02 -13.04 -16.72
C PRO A 333 -56.79 -12.28 -17.29
N SER A 334 -55.62 -12.92 -17.16
CA SER A 334 -54.63 -13.19 -18.26
C SER A 334 -53.49 -14.08 -17.71
N LYS A 335 -53.42 -15.41 -18.00
CA LYS A 335 -52.75 -16.12 -19.14
C LYS A 335 -51.30 -15.66 -19.37
N ALA A 336 -50.25 -16.48 -19.52
CA ALA A 336 -49.92 -17.91 -19.47
C ALA A 336 -48.37 -17.97 -19.37
N THR A 337 -47.63 -19.00 -18.90
CA THR A 337 -47.48 -20.33 -19.52
C THR A 337 -46.59 -21.22 -18.60
N ALA A 338 -47.06 -22.46 -18.32
CA ALA A 338 -46.40 -23.77 -18.17
C ALA A 338 -44.90 -23.91 -17.78
N THR A 339 -44.37 -24.91 -17.07
CA THR A 339 -44.80 -26.15 -16.38
C THR A 339 -43.52 -26.79 -15.82
N ALA A 340 -43.52 -27.33 -14.60
CA ALA A 340 -43.05 -28.69 -14.28
C ALA A 340 -43.14 -28.97 -12.77
N LYS A 341 -43.75 -30.12 -12.47
CA LYS A 341 -44.11 -30.66 -11.16
C LYS A 341 -42.87 -31.12 -10.37
N ASN A 342 -42.89 -30.97 -9.05
CA ASN A 342 -42.73 -32.16 -8.22
C ASN A 342 -43.51 -32.09 -6.91
N LYS A 343 -44.12 -33.22 -6.61
CA LYS A 343 -45.12 -33.54 -5.60
C LYS A 343 -44.38 -34.18 -4.43
N VAL A 344 -44.52 -33.66 -3.20
CA VAL A 344 -44.19 -34.45 -2.00
C VAL A 344 -45.33 -34.31 -0.99
N SER A 345 -45.82 -35.48 -0.63
CA SER A 345 -47.01 -35.78 0.14
C SER A 345 -46.92 -35.33 1.59
N THR A 346 -48.02 -34.77 2.09
CA THR A 346 -48.38 -34.75 3.50
C THR A 346 -48.63 -36.17 3.97
N SER A 347 -47.78 -36.69 4.85
CA SER A 347 -48.11 -37.84 5.70
C SER A 347 -48.38 -37.30 7.09
N GLU A 348 -49.66 -37.21 7.46
CA GLU A 348 -50.08 -37.20 8.85
C GLU A 348 -49.49 -38.43 9.53
N LYS A 349 -48.68 -38.22 10.56
CA LYS A 349 -48.25 -39.28 11.49
C LYS A 349 -48.84 -38.93 12.85
N LEU A 350 -49.62 -39.86 13.40
CA LEU A 350 -50.17 -39.82 14.76
C LEU A 350 -49.06 -39.54 15.81
N PRO A 351 -49.40 -38.94 16.97
CA PRO A 351 -48.41 -38.42 17.91
C PRO A 351 -47.60 -39.55 18.55
N GLN A 352 -46.28 -39.49 18.39
CA GLN A 352 -45.38 -40.27 19.23
C GLN A 352 -45.20 -39.54 20.57
N THR A 353 -45.81 -40.09 21.63
CA THR A 353 -45.51 -39.76 23.02
C THR A 353 -44.32 -40.62 23.46
N GLY A 354 -43.12 -40.20 23.07
CA GLY A 354 -41.88 -40.84 23.45
C GLY A 354 -40.71 -39.89 23.24
N ASP A 355 -40.22 -39.33 24.34
CA ASP A 355 -38.84 -38.86 24.52
C ASP A 355 -38.27 -37.81 23.53
N THR A 356 -39.09 -36.84 23.13
CA THR A 356 -38.61 -35.65 22.40
C THR A 356 -38.03 -34.59 23.34
N SER A 357 -38.32 -34.66 24.64
CA SER A 357 -37.84 -33.69 25.63
C SER A 357 -36.34 -33.83 25.90
N ASP A 358 -35.85 -35.04 26.17
CA ASP A 358 -34.44 -35.25 26.56
C ASP A 358 -33.47 -35.00 25.40
N ASN A 359 -33.89 -35.36 24.19
CA ASN A 359 -33.14 -35.06 22.97
C ASN A 359 -33.06 -33.54 22.70
N ASN A 360 -34.15 -32.80 22.90
CA ASN A 360 -34.16 -31.35 22.75
C ASN A 360 -33.32 -30.66 23.84
N VAL A 361 -33.39 -31.12 25.10
CA VAL A 361 -32.58 -30.61 26.20
C VAL A 361 -31.08 -30.85 25.94
N SER A 362 -30.71 -32.03 25.44
CA SER A 362 -29.32 -32.37 25.08
C SER A 362 -28.75 -31.49 23.97
N ILE A 363 -29.53 -31.24 22.91
CA ILE A 363 -29.12 -30.37 21.78
C ILE A 363 -28.96 -28.91 22.24
N ILE A 364 -29.87 -28.39 23.06
CA ILE A 364 -29.76 -27.02 23.59
C ILE A 364 -28.59 -26.92 24.59
N GLY A 365 -28.35 -27.97 25.38
CA GLY A 365 -27.19 -28.04 26.27
C GLY A 365 -25.86 -27.93 25.52
N ALA A 366 -25.73 -28.63 24.39
CA ALA A 366 -24.55 -28.58 23.54
C ALA A 366 -24.34 -27.19 22.89
N THR A 367 -25.41 -26.54 22.42
CA THR A 367 -25.31 -25.19 21.84
C THR A 367 -24.98 -24.14 22.91
N LEU A 368 -25.57 -24.23 24.10
CA LEU A 368 -25.25 -23.37 25.24
C LEU A 368 -23.81 -23.55 25.72
N ALA A 369 -23.30 -24.78 25.80
CA ALA A 369 -21.91 -25.04 26.15
C ALA A 369 -20.94 -24.42 25.13
N SER A 370 -21.29 -24.49 23.85
CA SER A 370 -20.52 -23.88 22.76
C SER A 370 -20.46 -22.35 22.91
N ILE A 371 -21.59 -21.71 23.23
CA ILE A 371 -21.67 -20.24 23.44
C ILE A 371 -20.95 -19.81 24.73
N ALA A 372 -21.08 -20.56 25.81
CA ALA A 372 -20.41 -20.26 27.08
C ALA A 372 -18.88 -20.29 26.96
N GLY A 373 -18.35 -21.15 26.08
CA GLY A 373 -16.93 -21.18 25.73
C GLY A 373 -16.45 -19.93 25.00
N LEU A 374 -17.28 -19.34 24.13
CA LEU A 374 -16.95 -18.14 23.35
C LEU A 374 -16.85 -16.88 24.23
N PHE A 375 -17.73 -16.74 25.22
CA PHE A 375 -17.79 -15.55 26.09
C PHE A 375 -17.05 -15.70 27.41
N GLY A 376 -16.24 -16.76 27.58
CA GLY A 376 -15.47 -16.99 28.82
C GLY A 376 -16.34 -17.23 30.06
N LEU A 377 -17.62 -17.59 29.88
CA LEU A 377 -18.60 -17.80 30.95
C LEU A 377 -18.60 -19.24 31.51
N GLY A 378 -17.56 -20.03 31.21
CA GLY A 378 -17.42 -21.44 31.61
C GLY A 378 -17.47 -21.71 33.12
N SER A 379 -17.44 -20.68 33.96
CA SER A 379 -17.57 -20.78 35.43
C SER A 379 -19.00 -20.86 35.94
N LEU A 380 -20.04 -20.62 35.12
CA LEU A 380 -21.45 -20.66 35.56
C LEU A 380 -22.13 -22.04 35.40
N TYR A 381 -21.49 -23.02 34.75
CA TYR A 381 -22.10 -24.32 34.45
C TYR A 381 -21.67 -25.48 35.35
N LYS A 382 -20.86 -25.25 36.39
CA LYS A 382 -20.58 -26.26 37.42
C LYS A 382 -21.28 -25.91 38.74
N LYS A 383 -22.58 -26.24 38.82
CA LYS A 383 -23.22 -26.63 40.09
C LYS A 383 -24.60 -27.20 39.82
N LYS A 384 -24.68 -28.54 39.80
CA LYS A 384 -25.74 -29.36 40.42
C LYS A 384 -25.61 -30.81 39.90
N GLU A 385 -24.56 -31.48 40.30
CA GLU A 385 -24.63 -32.91 40.62
C GLU A 385 -23.86 -33.06 41.93
N ASP A 386 -24.36 -33.94 42.80
CA ASP A 386 -23.97 -34.21 44.20
C ASP A 386 -24.62 -33.32 45.28
N LYS A 387 -25.85 -33.68 45.64
CA LYS A 387 -26.24 -33.97 47.04
C LYS A 387 -27.26 -35.09 47.10
#